data_AF-A0A962XZH6-F1
#
_entry.id   AF-A0A962XZH6-F1
#
_cell.length_a   1.000
_cell.length_b   1.000
_cell.length_c   1.000
_cell.angle_alpha   90.00
_cell.angle_beta   90.00
_cell.angle_gamma   90.00
#
_symmetry.space_group_name_H-M   'P 1'
#
loop_
_entity.id
_entity.type
_entity.pdbx_description
1 polymer ?
#
loop_
_entity_poly.entity_id
_entity_poly.type
_entity_poly.pdbx_seq_one_letter_code
_entity_poly.pdbx_strand_id
1 'polypeptide(L)'
;MADMNTTPDPATQTWLDDFVAEPLPALDRLLMGKVWLGGYAAAETPDALPQFLPTALHDELDAALLDWLKQQLQTTEAPPGVNAKIYAQALVDAFALLQGFDLPQTRAWCAEQVTSVWAWLKVQAAFRTRDPRPVFLRALALAQPDRKLLPFWMMLCRHGVREEAELALFGLRRMPKDDQGEVERSLPRALIQGFLDYGRAAARGDDSRKKEWLGEVDFLTAVYPMRGDQWASAFRVGMARRSPPKRLRHWLDERYPEANQEPLKTSHAAPLKGLYWDYDIKPLLDRFDRNPQMVSPALRAKLDEYRHYVRETGDSYFLVRTFTRLGEYLLNQTPRTNTPRDPEWALDLGQEAALWEPGDPPSWALVARALNGLGDWTRADAFRTTRSATINSATRWRCVGWWTKAKRSTARPSAAFPTIRCAGMTWRTPCGWPDDASRLWQFIGRHRFYLIMIRYLRVV
;
A
#
# COMPACT_ATOMS: atom_id res chain seq x y z
N MET A 1 -38.62 -8.84 17.06
CA MET A 1 -39.09 -9.82 16.08
C MET A 1 -40.38 -9.28 15.50
N ALA A 2 -40.27 -8.61 14.35
CA ALA A 2 -41.41 -8.26 13.52
C ALA A 2 -41.15 -8.93 12.18
N ASP A 3 -41.84 -10.04 11.92
CA ASP A 3 -41.93 -10.66 10.61
C ASP A 3 -42.70 -9.71 9.70
N MET A 4 -42.00 -8.84 8.98
CA MET A 4 -42.54 -8.24 7.76
C MET A 4 -42.24 -9.17 6.60
N ASN A 5 -43.13 -10.14 6.38
CA ASN A 5 -43.30 -10.78 5.07
C ASN A 5 -43.85 -9.74 4.08
N THR A 6 -43.02 -8.79 3.68
CA THR A 6 -43.24 -8.02 2.45
C THR A 6 -42.78 -8.90 1.31
N THR A 7 -43.73 -9.42 0.53
CA THR A 7 -43.45 -10.08 -0.74
C THR A 7 -42.54 -9.16 -1.55
N PRO A 8 -41.35 -9.62 -2.00
CA PRO A 8 -40.43 -8.77 -2.74
C PRO A 8 -41.13 -8.22 -4.00
N ASP A 9 -40.81 -6.98 -4.35
CA ASP A 9 -41.30 -6.34 -5.58
C ASP A 9 -41.04 -7.26 -6.78
N PRO A 10 -41.94 -7.36 -7.79
CA PRO A 10 -41.77 -8.27 -8.92
C PRO A 10 -40.42 -8.14 -9.65
N ALA A 11 -39.86 -6.93 -9.73
CA ALA A 11 -38.55 -6.72 -10.33
C ALA A 11 -37.42 -7.27 -9.44
N THR A 12 -37.58 -7.16 -8.12
CA THR A 12 -36.66 -7.77 -7.15
C THR A 12 -36.71 -9.29 -7.20
N GLN A 13 -37.91 -9.88 -7.28
CA GLN A 13 -38.06 -11.33 -7.43
C GLN A 13 -37.45 -11.82 -8.74
N THR A 14 -37.65 -11.09 -9.84
CA THR A 14 -37.04 -11.43 -11.14
C THR A 14 -35.52 -11.45 -11.05
N TRP A 15 -34.91 -10.46 -10.38
CA TRP A 15 -33.47 -10.46 -10.17
C TRP A 15 -33.00 -11.60 -9.25
N LEU A 16 -33.76 -11.94 -8.21
CA LEU A 16 -33.46 -13.08 -7.34
C LEU A 16 -33.48 -14.41 -8.11
N ASP A 17 -34.48 -14.61 -8.97
CA ASP A 17 -34.59 -15.81 -9.80
C ASP A 17 -33.40 -15.90 -10.78
N ASP A 18 -33.04 -14.78 -11.41
CA ASP A 18 -31.85 -14.65 -12.26
C ASP A 18 -30.56 -14.93 -11.48
N PHE A 19 -30.46 -14.46 -10.23
CA PHE A 19 -29.29 -14.65 -9.38
C PHE A 19 -29.13 -16.09 -8.92
N VAL A 20 -30.24 -16.80 -8.63
CA VAL A 20 -30.21 -18.24 -8.32
C VAL A 20 -29.78 -19.06 -9.53
N ALA A 21 -30.21 -18.68 -10.74
CA ALA A 21 -29.85 -19.38 -11.96
C ALA A 21 -28.40 -19.09 -12.40
N GLU A 22 -27.99 -17.81 -12.41
CA GLU A 22 -26.69 -17.34 -12.90
C GLU A 22 -26.13 -16.22 -11.99
N PRO A 23 -25.51 -16.57 -10.84
CA PRO A 23 -25.10 -15.60 -9.83
C PRO A 23 -24.16 -14.50 -10.34
N LEU A 24 -23.11 -14.89 -11.07
CA LEU A 24 -22.10 -13.95 -11.57
C LEU A 24 -22.66 -12.98 -12.63
N PRO A 25 -23.35 -13.44 -13.71
CA PRO A 25 -24.00 -12.54 -14.66
C PRO A 25 -25.07 -11.64 -14.03
N ALA A 26 -25.84 -12.14 -13.06
CA ALA A 26 -26.85 -11.34 -12.36
C ALA A 26 -26.21 -10.25 -11.49
N LEU A 27 -25.11 -10.56 -10.80
CA LEU A 27 -24.34 -9.60 -10.01
C LEU A 27 -23.66 -8.54 -10.88
N ASP A 28 -23.06 -8.92 -12.02
CA ASP A 28 -22.46 -7.96 -12.96
C ASP A 28 -23.51 -6.96 -13.46
N ARG A 29 -24.67 -7.47 -13.90
CA ARG A 29 -25.77 -6.60 -14.37
C ARG A 29 -26.22 -5.64 -13.27
N LEU A 30 -26.29 -6.10 -12.02
CA LEU A 30 -26.66 -5.28 -10.88
C LEU A 30 -25.63 -4.16 -10.63
N LEU A 31 -24.36 -4.51 -10.42
CA LEU A 31 -23.29 -3.55 -10.11
C LEU A 31 -23.06 -2.54 -11.24
N MET A 32 -23.24 -2.96 -12.49
CA MET A 32 -23.13 -2.09 -13.67
C MET A 32 -24.38 -1.23 -13.90
N GLY A 33 -25.37 -1.27 -13.02
CA GLY A 33 -26.60 -0.46 -13.11
C GLY A 33 -27.49 -0.83 -14.29
N LYS A 34 -27.43 -2.08 -14.77
CA LYS A 34 -28.25 -2.61 -15.88
C LYS A 34 -29.55 -3.24 -15.41
N VAL A 35 -29.78 -3.31 -14.10
CA VAL A 35 -30.97 -3.88 -13.46
C VAL A 35 -31.72 -2.78 -12.72
N TRP A 36 -33.05 -2.82 -12.80
CA TRP A 36 -33.92 -1.97 -12.00
C TRP A 36 -34.54 -2.79 -10.87
N LEU A 37 -34.26 -2.45 -9.61
CA LEU A 37 -34.70 -3.17 -8.41
C LEU A 37 -36.01 -2.63 -7.81
N GLY A 38 -36.93 -2.13 -8.64
CA GLY A 38 -38.23 -1.72 -8.12
C GLY A 38 -38.17 -0.60 -7.10
N GLY A 39 -38.81 -0.84 -5.95
CA GLY A 39 -38.82 0.06 -4.79
C GLY A 39 -37.42 0.38 -4.23
N TYR A 40 -36.39 -0.39 -4.57
CA TYR A 40 -35.01 -0.15 -4.15
C TYR A 40 -34.18 0.63 -5.16
N ALA A 41 -34.73 1.04 -6.30
CA ALA A 41 -33.98 1.71 -7.37
C ALA A 41 -33.34 3.06 -6.97
N ALA A 42 -33.81 3.67 -5.87
CA ALA A 42 -33.26 4.91 -5.34
C ALA A 42 -32.05 4.69 -4.40
N ALA A 43 -31.82 3.45 -3.93
CA ALA A 43 -30.72 3.11 -3.05
C ALA A 43 -29.50 2.62 -3.84
N GLU A 44 -28.30 2.82 -3.31
CA GLU A 44 -27.09 2.20 -3.85
C GLU A 44 -27.11 0.70 -3.58
N THR A 45 -26.46 -0.09 -4.43
CA THR A 45 -26.41 -1.56 -4.32
C THR A 45 -26.08 -2.07 -2.91
N PRO A 46 -25.04 -1.57 -2.21
CA PRO A 46 -24.71 -2.04 -0.86
C PRO A 46 -25.78 -1.72 0.19
N ASP A 47 -26.64 -0.73 -0.03
CA ASP A 47 -27.74 -0.39 0.88
C ASP A 47 -29.03 -1.13 0.53
N ALA A 48 -29.25 -1.40 -0.76
CA ALA A 48 -30.43 -2.11 -1.26
C ALA A 48 -30.37 -3.61 -0.96
N LEU A 49 -29.26 -4.27 -1.31
CA LEU A 49 -29.13 -5.72 -1.29
C LEU A 49 -29.40 -6.35 0.09
N PRO A 50 -28.90 -5.79 1.22
CA PRO A 50 -29.18 -6.33 2.55
C PRO A 50 -30.66 -6.31 2.96
N GLN A 51 -31.50 -5.52 2.28
CA GLN A 51 -32.91 -5.38 2.63
C GLN A 51 -33.79 -6.51 2.09
N PHE A 52 -33.33 -7.23 1.06
CA PHE A 52 -34.15 -8.25 0.40
C PHE A 52 -33.39 -9.54 0.04
N LEU A 53 -32.05 -9.57 0.07
CA LEU A 53 -31.30 -10.79 -0.24
C LEU A 53 -31.48 -11.82 0.89
N PRO A 54 -31.99 -13.03 0.59
CA PRO A 54 -32.10 -14.10 1.58
C PRO A 54 -30.72 -14.53 2.10
N THR A 55 -30.62 -14.82 3.40
CA THR A 55 -29.38 -15.33 4.02
C THR A 55 -28.87 -16.63 3.40
N ALA A 56 -29.77 -17.43 2.84
CA ALA A 56 -29.44 -18.67 2.12
C ALA A 56 -28.64 -18.44 0.83
N LEU A 57 -28.60 -17.20 0.31
CA LEU A 57 -27.87 -16.84 -0.91
C LEU A 57 -26.56 -16.08 -0.63
N HIS A 58 -26.14 -15.98 0.63
CA HIS A 58 -24.93 -15.25 1.00
C HIS A 58 -23.65 -15.95 0.50
N ASP A 59 -23.61 -17.29 0.50
CA ASP A 59 -22.46 -18.05 0.01
C ASP A 59 -22.30 -17.90 -1.51
N GLU A 60 -23.42 -17.91 -2.23
CA GLU A 60 -23.47 -17.64 -3.68
C GLU A 60 -23.05 -16.20 -3.99
N LEU A 61 -23.46 -15.22 -3.17
CA LEU A 61 -23.00 -13.84 -3.30
C LEU A 61 -21.50 -13.73 -3.09
N ASP A 62 -20.94 -14.41 -2.09
CA ASP A 62 -19.51 -14.41 -1.81
C ASP A 62 -18.73 -14.99 -3.00
N ALA A 63 -19.13 -16.17 -3.50
CA ALA A 63 -18.50 -16.79 -4.66
C ALA A 63 -18.60 -15.92 -5.93
N ALA A 64 -19.79 -15.36 -6.20
CA ALA A 64 -20.03 -14.51 -7.37
C ALA A 64 -19.21 -13.21 -7.31
N LEU A 65 -19.15 -12.56 -6.15
CA LEU A 65 -18.38 -11.32 -5.96
C LEU A 65 -16.88 -11.59 -6.10
N LEU A 66 -16.38 -12.69 -5.54
CA LEU A 66 -15.00 -13.12 -5.69
C LEU A 66 -14.63 -13.31 -7.17
N ASP A 67 -15.43 -14.06 -7.91
CA ASP A 67 -15.17 -14.32 -9.33
C ASP A 67 -15.29 -13.04 -10.17
N TRP A 68 -16.25 -12.18 -9.85
CA TRP A 68 -16.37 -10.88 -10.50
C TRP A 68 -15.11 -10.03 -10.28
N LEU A 69 -14.63 -9.89 -9.05
CA LEU A 69 -13.41 -9.13 -8.73
C LEU A 69 -12.16 -9.72 -9.39
N LYS A 70 -12.03 -11.06 -9.43
CA LYS A 70 -10.94 -11.73 -10.14
C LYS A 70 -10.95 -11.41 -11.64
N GLN A 71 -12.12 -11.35 -12.26
CA GLN A 71 -12.27 -10.97 -13.67
C GLN A 71 -11.89 -9.50 -13.90
N GLN A 72 -12.38 -8.59 -13.04
CA GLN A 72 -12.05 -7.16 -13.16
C GLN A 72 -10.56 -6.87 -12.92
N LEU A 73 -9.88 -7.67 -12.09
CA LEU A 73 -8.44 -7.51 -11.84
C LEU A 73 -7.59 -7.81 -13.09
N GLN A 74 -8.10 -8.58 -14.05
CA GLN A 74 -7.39 -8.87 -15.31
C GLN A 74 -7.44 -7.71 -16.31
N THR A 75 -8.29 -6.71 -16.07
CA THR A 75 -8.46 -5.58 -16.97
C THR A 75 -7.95 -4.28 -16.33
N THR A 76 -7.30 -3.45 -17.14
CA THR A 76 -6.86 -2.10 -16.73
C THR A 76 -7.83 -1.02 -17.15
N GLU A 77 -8.81 -1.34 -18.00
CA GLU A 77 -9.78 -0.41 -18.55
C GLU A 77 -11.21 -0.86 -18.21
N ALA A 78 -12.15 0.09 -18.25
CA ALA A 78 -13.56 -0.23 -18.12
C ALA A 78 -14.01 -1.18 -19.25
N PRO A 79 -14.94 -2.12 -18.98
CA PRO A 79 -15.45 -3.01 -20.02
C PRO A 79 -16.03 -2.24 -21.22
N PRO A 80 -15.94 -2.79 -22.45
CA PRO A 80 -16.48 -2.14 -23.64
C PRO A 80 -17.96 -1.76 -23.46
N GLY A 81 -18.30 -0.51 -23.77
CA GLY A 81 -19.66 0.01 -23.65
C GLY A 81 -20.09 0.43 -22.23
N VAL A 82 -19.24 0.25 -21.21
CA VAL A 82 -19.51 0.74 -19.86
C VAL A 82 -18.86 2.10 -19.64
N ASN A 83 -19.65 3.06 -19.16
CA ASN A 83 -19.14 4.36 -18.78
C ASN A 83 -18.18 4.23 -17.59
N ALA A 84 -16.99 4.81 -17.68
CA ALA A 84 -15.98 4.77 -16.60
C ALA A 84 -16.52 5.28 -15.25
N LYS A 85 -17.48 6.20 -15.22
CA LYS A 85 -18.15 6.67 -14.00
C LYS A 85 -19.06 5.58 -13.38
N ILE A 86 -19.73 4.78 -14.21
CA ILE A 86 -20.55 3.64 -13.76
C ILE A 86 -19.62 2.55 -13.25
N TYR A 87 -18.56 2.24 -13.99
CA TYR A 87 -17.57 1.25 -13.59
C TYR A 87 -16.89 1.59 -12.25
N ALA A 88 -16.51 2.85 -12.04
CA ALA A 88 -15.97 3.29 -10.76
C ALA A 88 -16.96 3.14 -9.59
N GLN A 89 -18.27 3.37 -9.83
CA GLN A 89 -19.30 3.11 -8.83
C GLN A 89 -19.47 1.62 -8.57
N ALA A 90 -19.48 0.79 -9.61
CA ALA A 90 -19.56 -0.66 -9.47
C ALA A 90 -18.44 -1.20 -8.56
N LEU A 91 -17.23 -0.67 -8.68
CA LEU A 91 -16.12 -1.00 -7.78
C LEU A 91 -16.35 -0.52 -6.35
N VAL A 92 -16.86 0.70 -6.17
CA VAL A 92 -17.24 1.23 -4.85
C VAL A 92 -18.28 0.33 -4.19
N ASP A 93 -19.35 0.01 -4.90
CA ASP A 93 -20.45 -0.85 -4.45
C ASP A 93 -19.95 -2.25 -4.10
N ALA A 94 -19.11 -2.85 -4.95
CA ALA A 94 -18.50 -4.16 -4.72
C ALA A 94 -17.71 -4.23 -3.40
N PHE A 95 -16.88 -3.22 -3.11
CA PHE A 95 -16.14 -3.18 -1.83
C PHE A 95 -17.02 -2.73 -0.65
N ALA A 96 -18.10 -1.99 -0.89
CA ALA A 96 -19.07 -1.66 0.14
C ALA A 96 -19.88 -2.89 0.58
N LEU A 97 -20.19 -3.81 -0.34
CA LEU A 97 -20.83 -5.09 -0.03
C LEU A 97 -20.01 -5.91 0.98
N LEU A 98 -18.67 -5.86 0.91
CA LEU A 98 -17.80 -6.50 1.91
C LEU A 98 -17.97 -5.96 3.32
N GLN A 99 -18.54 -4.76 3.49
CA GLN A 99 -18.81 -4.15 4.80
C GLN A 99 -20.20 -4.52 5.32
N GLY A 100 -21.17 -4.71 4.42
CA GLY A 100 -22.56 -5.03 4.76
C GLY A 100 -22.83 -6.52 4.94
N PHE A 101 -22.12 -7.38 4.20
CA PHE A 101 -22.28 -8.84 4.23
C PHE A 101 -21.06 -9.53 4.82
N ASP A 102 -21.29 -10.70 5.42
CA ASP A 102 -20.21 -11.60 5.82
C ASP A 102 -19.77 -12.46 4.62
N LEU A 103 -18.72 -12.02 3.92
CA LEU A 103 -18.23 -12.61 2.66
C LEU A 103 -16.80 -13.14 2.86
N PRO A 104 -16.63 -14.28 3.57
CA PRO A 104 -15.32 -14.76 4.03
C PRO A 104 -14.34 -15.10 2.89
N GLN A 105 -14.80 -15.69 1.78
CA GLN A 105 -13.95 -16.09 0.66
C GLN A 105 -13.41 -14.85 -0.06
N THR A 106 -14.28 -13.87 -0.35
CA THR A 106 -13.88 -12.62 -1.00
C THR A 106 -12.94 -11.81 -0.12
N ARG A 107 -13.21 -11.74 1.19
CA ARG A 107 -12.34 -11.05 2.16
C ARG A 107 -10.97 -11.71 2.27
N ALA A 108 -10.91 -13.03 2.38
CA ALA A 108 -9.66 -13.78 2.43
C ALA A 108 -8.82 -13.53 1.16
N TRP A 109 -9.44 -13.63 -0.02
CA TRP A 109 -8.77 -13.34 -1.28
C TRP A 109 -8.28 -11.89 -1.38
N CYS A 110 -9.09 -10.91 -0.96
CA CYS A 110 -8.69 -9.51 -0.92
C CYS A 110 -7.48 -9.28 -0.01
N ALA A 111 -7.41 -9.96 1.14
CA ALA A 111 -6.30 -9.86 2.07
C ALA A 111 -5.02 -10.51 1.52
N GLU A 112 -5.14 -11.66 0.86
CA GLU A 112 -4.02 -12.36 0.21
C GLU A 112 -3.48 -11.58 -1.00
N GLN A 113 -4.36 -10.99 -1.79
CA GLN A 113 -4.01 -10.24 -3.00
C GLN A 113 -3.93 -8.72 -2.77
N VAL A 114 -3.78 -8.29 -1.52
CA VAL A 114 -3.90 -6.86 -1.14
C VAL A 114 -2.98 -5.95 -1.96
N THR A 115 -1.75 -6.38 -2.25
CA THR A 115 -0.78 -5.64 -3.07
C THR A 115 -1.25 -5.49 -4.51
N SER A 116 -1.69 -6.60 -5.13
CA SER A 116 -2.20 -6.65 -6.50
C SER A 116 -3.45 -5.79 -6.66
N VAL A 117 -4.43 -5.97 -5.77
CA VAL A 117 -5.68 -5.21 -5.77
C VAL A 117 -5.40 -3.73 -5.55
N TRP A 118 -4.55 -3.37 -4.57
CA TRP A 118 -4.20 -1.99 -4.32
C TRP A 118 -3.51 -1.30 -5.50
N ALA A 119 -2.56 -1.98 -6.15
CA ALA A 119 -1.88 -1.47 -7.34
C ALA A 119 -2.87 -1.25 -8.49
N TRP A 120 -3.79 -2.20 -8.69
CA TRP A 120 -4.85 -2.09 -9.70
C TRP A 120 -5.79 -0.92 -9.41
N LEU A 121 -6.28 -0.77 -8.17
CA LEU A 121 -7.18 0.34 -7.80
C LEU A 121 -6.55 1.72 -7.98
N LYS A 122 -5.22 1.84 -7.82
CA LYS A 122 -4.50 3.08 -8.12
C LYS A 122 -4.56 3.46 -9.60
N VAL A 123 -4.63 2.49 -10.50
CA VAL A 123 -4.82 2.73 -11.94
C VAL A 123 -6.27 3.12 -12.23
N GLN A 124 -7.23 2.53 -11.51
CA GLN A 124 -8.67 2.78 -11.70
C GLN A 124 -9.15 4.12 -11.12
N ALA A 125 -8.37 4.78 -10.26
CA ALA A 125 -8.73 6.03 -9.57
C ALA A 125 -8.75 7.28 -10.49
N ALA A 126 -9.51 7.21 -11.59
CA ALA A 126 -9.67 8.30 -12.55
C ALA A 126 -10.60 9.41 -12.04
N PHE A 127 -11.54 9.09 -11.13
CA PHE A 127 -12.54 10.03 -10.61
C PHE A 127 -12.43 10.19 -9.10
N ARG A 128 -11.99 11.37 -8.63
CA ARG A 128 -11.84 11.65 -7.19
C ARG A 128 -13.12 11.49 -6.37
N THR A 129 -14.28 11.67 -6.99
CA THR A 129 -15.58 11.54 -6.31
C THR A 129 -16.09 10.10 -6.20
N ARG A 130 -15.48 9.15 -6.93
CA ARG A 130 -15.83 7.73 -6.95
C ARG A 130 -14.55 6.90 -6.88
N ASP A 131 -13.73 7.20 -5.88
CA ASP A 131 -12.51 6.45 -5.63
C ASP A 131 -12.85 5.18 -4.85
N PRO A 132 -12.62 3.97 -5.40
CA PRO A 132 -12.88 2.73 -4.68
C PRO A 132 -11.88 2.46 -3.54
N ARG A 133 -10.73 3.15 -3.54
CA ARG A 133 -9.64 2.88 -2.58
C ARG A 133 -10.05 3.06 -1.12
N PRO A 134 -10.71 4.17 -0.70
CA PRO A 134 -11.12 4.32 0.69
C PRO A 134 -12.08 3.24 1.17
N VAL A 135 -13.00 2.82 0.30
CA VAL A 135 -14.00 1.79 0.61
C VAL A 135 -13.36 0.42 0.73
N PHE A 136 -12.42 0.09 -0.16
CA PHE A 136 -11.60 -1.12 -0.07
C PHE A 136 -10.78 -1.18 1.24
N LEU A 137 -10.07 -0.10 1.59
CA LEU A 137 -9.29 -0.05 2.83
C LEU A 137 -10.19 -0.18 4.06
N ARG A 138 -11.37 0.45 4.05
CA ARG A 138 -12.34 0.32 5.15
C ARG A 138 -12.85 -1.11 5.28
N ALA A 139 -13.19 -1.77 4.17
CA ALA A 139 -13.62 -3.16 4.17
C ALA A 139 -12.55 -4.09 4.76
N LEU A 140 -11.30 -3.94 4.33
CA LEU A 140 -10.17 -4.70 4.90
C LEU A 140 -9.99 -4.43 6.39
N ALA A 141 -10.07 -3.18 6.83
CA ALA A 141 -9.89 -2.82 8.25
C ALA A 141 -10.98 -3.41 9.15
N LEU A 142 -12.21 -3.56 8.65
CA LEU A 142 -13.33 -4.14 9.38
C LEU A 142 -13.23 -5.67 9.51
N ALA A 143 -12.58 -6.34 8.55
CA ALA A 143 -12.50 -7.80 8.46
C ALA A 143 -11.04 -8.28 8.50
N GLN A 144 -10.44 -8.28 9.69
CA GLN A 144 -9.05 -8.72 9.92
C GLN A 144 -9.03 -9.94 10.86
N PRO A 145 -8.93 -11.18 10.32
CA PRO A 145 -8.91 -12.38 11.14
C PRO A 145 -7.56 -12.61 11.84
N ASP A 146 -6.47 -12.05 11.29
CA ASP A 146 -5.10 -12.22 11.76
C ASP A 146 -4.26 -10.95 11.50
N ARG A 147 -2.96 -10.98 11.80
CA ARG A 147 -2.04 -9.84 11.58
C ARG A 147 -1.39 -9.82 10.20
N LYS A 148 -1.85 -10.58 9.19
CA LYS A 148 -1.24 -10.61 7.85
C LYS A 148 -1.25 -9.24 7.16
N LEU A 149 -2.26 -8.41 7.43
CA LEU A 149 -2.36 -7.07 6.85
C LEU A 149 -1.47 -6.02 7.55
N LEU A 150 -0.78 -6.37 8.65
CA LEU A 150 0.09 -5.44 9.36
C LEU A 150 1.14 -4.77 8.47
N PRO A 151 1.93 -5.49 7.64
CA PRO A 151 2.91 -4.86 6.75
C PRO A 151 2.25 -3.87 5.78
N PHE A 152 1.04 -4.19 5.29
CA PHE A 152 0.30 -3.35 4.36
C PHE A 152 -0.15 -2.04 5.01
N TRP A 153 -0.69 -2.08 6.22
CA TRP A 153 -1.04 -0.84 6.94
C TRP A 153 0.18 0.01 7.27
N MET A 154 1.26 -0.63 7.71
CA MET A 154 2.53 0.06 7.98
C MET A 154 3.08 0.73 6.72
N MET A 155 2.96 0.11 5.55
CA MET A 155 3.30 0.70 4.25
C MET A 155 2.56 2.01 4.02
N LEU A 156 1.23 2.01 4.19
CA LEU A 156 0.39 3.19 3.94
C LEU A 156 0.73 4.33 4.89
N CYS A 157 0.96 4.04 6.17
CA CYS A 157 1.49 5.03 7.12
C CYS A 157 2.82 5.63 6.63
N ARG A 158 3.74 4.80 6.12
CA ARG A 158 5.07 5.23 5.62
C ARG A 158 5.03 6.02 4.31
N HIS A 159 4.03 5.80 3.46
CA HIS A 159 3.79 6.65 2.29
C HIS A 159 3.46 8.09 2.70
N GLY A 160 2.70 8.24 3.79
CA GLY A 160 2.35 9.54 4.34
C GLY A 160 1.27 10.27 3.57
N VAL A 161 0.56 9.63 2.62
CA VAL A 161 -0.66 10.22 2.02
C VAL A 161 -1.73 10.25 3.11
N ARG A 162 -2.35 11.42 3.33
CA ARG A 162 -3.21 11.66 4.49
C ARG A 162 -4.39 10.69 4.55
N GLU A 163 -5.16 10.61 3.47
CA GLU A 163 -6.38 9.81 3.39
C GLU A 163 -6.07 8.31 3.53
N GLU A 164 -4.93 7.86 2.97
CA GLU A 164 -4.45 6.50 3.11
C GLU A 164 -3.96 6.21 4.55
N ALA A 165 -3.28 7.16 5.18
CA ALA A 165 -2.75 7.01 6.53
C ALA A 165 -3.86 7.01 7.59
N GLU A 166 -4.89 7.84 7.47
CA GLU A 166 -6.05 7.85 8.38
C GLU A 166 -6.76 6.49 8.38
N LEU A 167 -6.98 5.91 7.19
CA LEU A 167 -7.57 4.57 7.05
C LEU A 167 -6.61 3.47 7.50
N ALA A 168 -5.30 3.63 7.31
CA ALA A 168 -4.32 2.69 7.83
C ALA A 168 -4.26 2.70 9.36
N LEU A 169 -4.35 3.87 10.00
CA LEU A 169 -4.46 3.99 11.46
C LEU A 169 -5.78 3.39 11.95
N PHE A 170 -6.87 3.48 11.18
CA PHE A 170 -8.09 2.75 11.46
C PHE A 170 -7.90 1.22 11.38
N GLY A 171 -7.23 0.71 10.34
CA GLY A 171 -6.86 -0.70 10.22
C GLY A 171 -6.01 -1.19 11.39
N LEU A 172 -4.98 -0.44 11.77
CA LEU A 172 -4.10 -0.76 12.90
C LEU A 172 -4.83 -0.75 14.25
N ARG A 173 -5.85 0.10 14.42
CA ARG A 173 -6.70 0.10 15.62
C ARG A 173 -7.55 -1.17 15.75
N ARG A 174 -7.98 -1.73 14.61
CA ARG A 174 -8.79 -2.96 14.56
C ARG A 174 -7.97 -4.23 14.38
N MET A 175 -6.65 -4.10 14.39
CA MET A 175 -5.74 -5.22 14.24
C MET A 175 -5.87 -6.18 15.43
N PRO A 176 -5.94 -7.50 15.20
CA PRO A 176 -5.81 -8.47 16.27
C PRO A 176 -4.50 -8.32 17.05
N LYS A 177 -4.54 -8.69 18.32
CA LYS A 177 -3.39 -8.74 19.23
C LYS A 177 -2.31 -9.70 18.72
N ASP A 178 -2.72 -10.84 18.20
CA ASP A 178 -1.87 -11.92 17.73
C ASP A 178 -2.40 -12.56 16.45
N ASP A 179 -1.65 -13.53 15.93
CA ASP A 179 -2.00 -14.23 14.69
C ASP A 179 -3.16 -15.22 14.89
N GLN A 180 -3.65 -15.39 16.12
CA GLN A 180 -4.80 -16.23 16.46
C GLN A 180 -6.13 -15.45 16.40
N GLY A 181 -6.09 -14.14 16.14
CA GLY A 181 -7.27 -13.31 16.01
C GLY A 181 -7.78 -12.73 17.33
N GLU A 182 -7.03 -12.86 18.42
CA GLU A 182 -7.44 -12.32 19.72
C GLU A 182 -7.59 -10.80 19.66
N VAL A 183 -8.65 -10.27 20.26
CA VAL A 183 -8.93 -8.82 20.21
C VAL A 183 -7.99 -8.07 21.14
N GLU A 184 -7.25 -7.09 20.60
CA GLU A 184 -6.44 -6.17 21.39
C GLU A 184 -7.35 -5.16 22.12
N ARG A 185 -7.36 -5.21 23.45
CA ARG A 185 -8.18 -4.32 24.30
C ARG A 185 -7.41 -3.10 24.79
N SER A 186 -6.08 -3.11 24.66
CA SER A 186 -5.23 -1.99 25.02
C SER A 186 -4.81 -1.20 23.78
N LEU A 187 -4.02 -0.14 23.96
CA LEU A 187 -3.45 0.60 22.83
C LEU A 187 -2.56 -0.32 21.98
N PRO A 188 -2.90 -0.61 20.71
CA PRO A 188 -2.09 -1.53 19.90
C PRO A 188 -0.68 -0.97 19.67
N ARG A 189 0.36 -1.77 19.92
CA ARG A 189 1.77 -1.34 19.72
C ARG A 189 2.03 -0.93 18.26
N ALA A 190 1.47 -1.68 17.32
CA ALA A 190 1.57 -1.41 15.90
C ALA A 190 0.97 -0.04 15.53
N LEU A 191 -0.10 0.39 16.21
CA LEU A 191 -0.73 1.69 16.00
C LEU A 191 0.23 2.85 16.31
N ILE A 192 0.93 2.80 17.45
CA ILE A 192 1.91 3.82 17.81
C ILE A 192 3.04 3.87 16.78
N GLN A 193 3.53 2.72 16.34
CA GLN A 193 4.59 2.68 15.36
C GLN A 193 4.14 3.23 14.00
N GLY A 194 2.96 2.83 13.51
CA GLY A 194 2.37 3.35 12.28
C GLY A 194 2.13 4.85 12.36
N PHE A 195 1.64 5.34 13.50
CA PHE A 195 1.43 6.76 13.75
C PHE A 195 2.73 7.58 13.71
N LEU A 196 3.81 7.07 14.32
CA LEU A 196 5.13 7.69 14.26
C LEU A 196 5.74 7.63 12.86
N ASP A 197 5.52 6.56 12.11
CA ASP A 197 5.95 6.45 10.70
C ASP A 197 5.19 7.44 9.80
N TYR A 198 3.89 7.64 10.04
CA TYR A 198 3.08 8.68 9.39
C TYR A 198 3.62 10.07 9.70
N GLY A 199 3.87 10.37 10.98
CA GLY A 199 4.47 11.63 11.41
C GLY A 199 5.85 11.86 10.80
N ARG A 200 6.67 10.81 10.66
CA ARG A 200 7.98 10.89 10.01
C ARG A 200 7.84 11.27 8.54
N ALA A 201 6.89 10.67 7.82
CA ALA A 201 6.63 10.98 6.42
C ALA A 201 6.12 12.42 6.26
N ALA A 202 5.18 12.85 7.11
CA ALA A 202 4.67 14.22 7.13
C ALA A 202 5.77 15.26 7.45
N ALA A 203 6.68 14.94 8.39
CA ALA A 203 7.76 15.82 8.80
C ALA A 203 8.92 15.96 7.80
N ARG A 204 8.91 15.25 6.66
CA ARG A 204 9.92 15.40 5.59
C ARG A 204 9.80 16.75 4.86
N GLY A 205 8.60 17.35 4.86
CA GLY A 205 8.28 18.59 4.14
C GLY A 205 8.51 19.87 4.96
N ASP A 206 7.52 20.75 4.99
CA ASP A 206 7.43 21.90 5.89
C ASP A 206 6.43 21.61 7.03
N ASP A 207 6.16 22.60 7.89
CA ASP A 207 5.22 22.44 9.00
C ASP A 207 3.74 22.50 8.58
N SER A 208 3.42 22.49 7.28
CA SER A 208 2.04 22.55 6.78
C SER A 208 1.15 21.43 7.33
N ARG A 209 1.74 20.25 7.59
CA ARG A 209 1.04 19.06 8.09
C ARG A 209 1.12 18.86 9.60
N LYS A 210 1.81 19.77 10.31
CA LYS A 210 1.96 19.70 11.77
C LYS A 210 0.61 19.71 12.48
N LYS A 211 -0.26 20.66 12.11
CA LYS A 211 -1.59 20.81 12.74
C LYS A 211 -2.45 19.57 12.52
N GLU A 212 -2.39 18.98 11.34
CA GLU A 212 -3.11 17.75 11.01
C GLU A 212 -2.61 16.58 11.86
N TRP A 213 -1.28 16.41 11.93
CA TRP A 213 -0.68 15.33 12.72
C TRP A 213 -0.97 15.49 14.22
N LEU A 214 -0.92 16.71 14.77
CA LEU A 214 -1.30 16.99 16.15
C LEU A 214 -2.79 16.74 16.41
N GLY A 215 -3.67 17.08 15.46
CA GLY A 215 -5.09 16.74 15.57
C GLY A 215 -5.32 15.23 15.68
N GLU A 216 -4.50 14.42 14.99
CA GLU A 216 -4.55 12.97 15.10
C GLU A 216 -3.97 12.46 16.44
N VAL A 217 -2.97 13.14 17.03
CA VAL A 217 -2.56 12.89 18.43
C VAL A 217 -3.74 13.11 19.38
N ASP A 218 -4.38 14.27 19.26
CA ASP A 218 -5.50 14.67 20.11
C ASP A 218 -6.68 13.68 19.95
N PHE A 219 -6.95 13.22 18.72
CA PHE A 219 -7.94 12.17 18.45
C PHE A 219 -7.57 10.81 19.09
N LEU A 220 -6.34 10.32 18.89
CA LEU A 220 -5.90 9.04 19.45
C LEU A 220 -5.96 9.02 20.97
N THR A 221 -5.59 10.13 21.60
CA THR A 221 -5.61 10.30 23.06
C THR A 221 -7.02 10.40 23.64
N ALA A 222 -7.97 10.90 22.86
CA ALA A 222 -9.40 10.85 23.21
C ALA A 222 -9.99 9.44 23.07
N VAL A 223 -9.60 8.69 22.04
CA VAL A 223 -10.09 7.31 21.80
C VAL A 223 -9.52 6.32 22.81
N TYR A 224 -8.26 6.50 23.23
CA TYR A 224 -7.61 5.68 24.26
C TYR A 224 -7.29 6.55 25.49
N PRO A 225 -8.27 6.75 26.39
CA PRO A 225 -8.11 7.60 27.56
C PRO A 225 -7.11 6.96 28.54
N MET A 226 -5.90 7.51 28.56
CA MET A 226 -4.79 7.09 29.43
C MET A 226 -4.17 8.33 30.07
N ARG A 227 -3.41 8.13 31.14
CA ARG A 227 -2.70 9.24 31.79
C ARG A 227 -1.58 9.77 30.88
N GLY A 228 -1.23 11.05 31.04
CA GLY A 228 -0.23 11.71 30.19
C GLY A 228 1.16 11.05 30.23
N ASP A 229 1.57 10.56 31.39
CA ASP A 229 2.82 9.80 31.61
C ASP A 229 2.81 8.45 30.87
N GLN A 230 1.65 7.79 30.81
CA GLN A 230 1.46 6.55 30.05
C GLN A 230 1.59 6.80 28.54
N TRP A 231 0.98 7.89 28.03
CA TRP A 231 1.13 8.31 26.63
C TRP A 231 2.57 8.68 26.30
N ALA A 232 3.23 9.46 27.15
CA ALA A 232 4.64 9.80 26.99
C ALA A 232 5.52 8.53 26.96
N SER A 233 5.25 7.56 27.83
CA SER A 233 5.94 6.27 27.83
C SER A 233 5.71 5.48 26.53
N ALA A 234 4.47 5.39 26.05
CA ALA A 234 4.13 4.70 24.82
C ALA A 234 4.86 5.29 23.61
N PHE A 235 4.84 6.63 23.46
CA PHE A 235 5.59 7.30 22.40
C PHE A 235 7.10 7.09 22.53
N ARG A 236 7.64 7.18 23.74
CA ARG A 236 9.07 6.93 24.00
C ARG A 236 9.50 5.53 23.56
N VAL A 237 8.72 4.51 23.91
CA VAL A 237 8.97 3.12 23.50
C VAL A 237 8.93 2.98 21.97
N GLY A 238 7.95 3.61 21.30
CA GLY A 238 7.88 3.64 19.84
C GLY A 238 9.09 4.33 19.20
N MET A 239 9.50 5.48 19.73
CA MET A 239 10.66 6.24 19.22
C MET A 239 11.99 5.53 19.45
N ALA A 240 12.14 4.76 20.52
CA ALA A 240 13.35 3.97 20.80
C ALA A 240 13.59 2.90 19.73
N ARG A 241 12.52 2.32 19.17
CA ARG A 241 12.59 1.29 18.12
C ARG A 241 13.02 1.88 16.77
N ARG A 242 12.57 3.09 16.46
CA ARG A 242 12.96 3.80 15.22
C ARG A 242 13.06 5.30 15.47
N SER A 243 14.29 5.80 15.68
CA SER A 243 14.52 7.21 16.04
C SER A 243 13.91 8.18 15.02
N PRO A 244 12.92 8.99 15.40
CA PRO A 244 12.26 9.92 14.49
C PRO A 244 13.14 11.14 14.20
N PRO A 245 12.87 11.87 13.09
CA PRO A 245 13.57 13.12 12.79
C PRO A 245 13.32 14.16 13.89
N LYS A 246 14.31 15.04 14.13
CA LYS A 246 14.25 16.10 15.15
C LYS A 246 12.96 16.93 15.08
N ARG A 247 12.48 17.21 13.88
CA ARG A 247 11.24 17.97 13.66
C ARG A 247 10.01 17.27 14.26
N LEU A 248 9.86 15.96 14.05
CA LEU A 248 8.73 15.21 14.60
C LEU A 248 8.80 15.17 16.14
N ARG A 249 10.01 15.05 16.70
CA ARG A 249 10.22 15.15 18.15
C ARG A 249 9.72 16.48 18.70
N HIS A 250 10.07 17.58 18.02
CA HIS A 250 9.64 18.92 18.39
C HIS A 250 8.12 19.12 18.27
N TRP A 251 7.48 18.52 17.27
CA TRP A 251 6.02 18.53 17.18
C TRP A 251 5.39 17.80 18.39
N LEU A 252 5.93 16.64 18.76
CA LEU A 252 5.43 15.86 19.90
C LEU A 252 5.63 16.57 21.24
N ASP A 253 6.71 17.36 21.39
CA ASP A 253 6.98 18.15 22.61
C ASP A 253 5.85 19.12 22.98
N GLU A 254 5.03 19.56 22.02
CA GLU A 254 3.89 20.45 22.30
C GLU A 254 2.74 19.80 23.06
N ARG A 255 2.74 18.46 23.17
CA ARG A 255 1.72 17.69 23.89
C ARG A 255 2.33 16.79 24.96
N TYR A 256 3.46 16.16 24.63
CA TYR A 256 4.11 15.15 25.47
C TYR A 256 5.62 15.37 25.53
N PRO A 257 6.10 16.45 26.18
CA PRO A 257 7.54 16.74 26.28
C PRO A 257 8.32 15.64 27.00
N GLU A 258 7.68 14.94 27.94
CA GLU A 258 8.27 13.79 28.64
C GLU A 258 8.63 12.65 27.69
N ALA A 259 7.96 12.50 26.55
CA ALA A 259 8.22 11.42 25.59
C ALA A 259 9.65 11.48 25.02
N ASN A 260 10.25 12.67 24.95
CA ASN A 260 11.61 12.87 24.44
C ASN A 260 12.70 12.72 25.51
N GLN A 261 12.34 12.57 26.78
CA GLN A 261 13.31 12.35 27.86
C GLN A 261 13.85 10.92 27.84
N GLU A 262 15.10 10.74 28.28
CA GLU A 262 15.70 9.41 28.44
C GLU A 262 14.91 8.59 29.45
N PRO A 263 14.70 7.28 29.20
CA PRO A 263 13.94 6.46 30.12
C PRO A 263 14.67 6.34 31.47
N LEU A 264 13.91 6.40 32.56
CA LEU A 264 14.32 5.79 33.83
C LEU A 264 14.61 4.31 33.54
N LYS A 265 15.77 3.81 33.99
CA LYS A 265 16.32 2.47 33.69
C LYS A 265 15.46 1.33 34.27
N THR A 266 14.21 1.17 33.84
CA THR A 266 13.24 0.24 34.44
C THR A 266 12.51 -0.61 33.40
N SER A 267 13.23 -1.23 32.45
CA SER A 267 12.64 -2.33 31.68
C SER A 267 13.58 -3.51 31.54
N HIS A 268 13.14 -4.64 32.08
CA HIS A 268 13.78 -5.96 32.11
C HIS A 268 13.39 -6.86 30.92
N ALA A 269 12.66 -6.34 29.93
CA ALA A 269 12.41 -7.12 28.72
C ALA A 269 13.72 -7.28 27.95
N ALA A 270 14.20 -8.51 27.84
CA ALA A 270 15.35 -8.82 26.99
C ALA A 270 15.07 -8.26 25.58
N PRO A 271 15.96 -7.43 25.02
CA PRO A 271 15.75 -6.89 23.69
C PRO A 271 15.61 -8.06 22.72
N LEU A 272 14.54 -8.06 21.91
CA LEU A 272 14.43 -8.98 20.78
C LEU A 272 15.72 -8.82 19.96
N LYS A 273 16.47 -9.91 19.78
CA LYS A 273 17.79 -9.86 19.16
C LYS A 273 17.61 -9.65 17.66
N GLY A 274 18.30 -8.65 17.10
CA GLY A 274 18.41 -8.51 15.65
C GLY A 274 19.08 -9.74 15.05
N LEU A 275 18.49 -10.32 14.02
CA LEU A 275 19.00 -11.49 13.33
C LEU A 275 19.99 -11.08 12.23
N TYR A 276 21.09 -11.80 12.10
CA TYR A 276 22.22 -11.41 11.26
C TYR A 276 22.45 -12.39 10.11
N TRP A 277 22.44 -11.85 8.89
CA TRP A 277 22.63 -12.57 7.63
C TRP A 277 23.76 -13.62 7.66
N ASP A 278 24.95 -13.22 8.12
CA ASP A 278 26.15 -14.06 8.05
C ASP A 278 26.10 -15.26 9.00
N TYR A 279 25.34 -15.18 10.08
CA TYR A 279 25.22 -16.24 11.09
C TYR A 279 23.99 -17.11 10.87
N ASP A 280 22.86 -16.49 10.51
CA ASP A 280 21.56 -17.16 10.51
C ASP A 280 21.17 -17.71 9.13
N ILE A 281 21.56 -17.03 8.04
CA ILE A 281 21.05 -17.31 6.69
C ILE A 281 22.14 -17.89 5.78
N LYS A 282 23.33 -17.28 5.74
CA LYS A 282 24.43 -17.70 4.86
C LYS A 282 24.80 -19.19 4.99
N PRO A 283 24.90 -19.78 6.20
CA PRO A 283 25.23 -21.20 6.35
C PRO A 283 24.13 -22.16 5.83
N LEU A 284 22.88 -21.70 5.77
CA LEU A 284 21.78 -22.44 5.15
C LEU A 284 21.92 -22.38 3.62
N LEU A 285 22.19 -21.19 3.07
CA LEU A 285 22.35 -20.97 1.64
C LEU A 285 23.53 -21.77 1.03
N ASP A 286 24.65 -21.90 1.73
CA ASP A 286 25.79 -22.70 1.28
C ASP A 286 25.46 -24.21 1.08
N ARG A 287 24.33 -24.66 1.64
CA ARG A 287 23.80 -26.02 1.49
C ARG A 287 22.60 -26.09 0.54
N PHE A 288 22.00 -24.95 0.20
CA PHE A 288 20.77 -24.87 -0.59
C PHE A 288 20.93 -25.47 -1.99
N ASP A 289 21.99 -25.13 -2.71
CA ASP A 289 22.24 -25.66 -4.06
C ASP A 289 22.47 -27.18 -4.09
N ARG A 290 22.82 -27.79 -2.95
CA ARG A 290 23.04 -29.25 -2.81
C ARG A 290 21.78 -30.00 -2.40
N ASN A 291 20.93 -29.39 -1.57
CA ASN A 291 19.71 -30.04 -1.07
C ASN A 291 18.62 -29.01 -0.76
N PRO A 292 17.95 -28.47 -1.79
CA PRO A 292 16.96 -27.40 -1.59
C PRO A 292 15.75 -27.87 -0.79
N GLN A 293 15.31 -29.12 -0.99
CA GLN A 293 14.13 -29.66 -0.31
C GLN A 293 14.32 -29.76 1.22
N MET A 294 15.53 -30.11 1.69
CA MET A 294 15.80 -30.14 3.14
C MET A 294 16.09 -28.75 3.73
N VAL A 295 16.68 -27.83 2.96
CA VAL A 295 17.10 -26.52 3.46
C VAL A 295 15.95 -25.51 3.49
N SER A 296 15.03 -25.57 2.51
CA SER A 296 13.91 -24.63 2.38
C SER A 296 13.06 -24.49 3.66
N PRO A 297 12.65 -25.57 4.35
CA PRO A 297 11.89 -25.45 5.60
C PRO A 297 12.66 -24.72 6.71
N ALA A 298 13.95 -25.04 6.88
CA ALA A 298 14.80 -24.39 7.88
C ALA A 298 15.01 -22.91 7.57
N LEU A 299 15.15 -22.56 6.29
CA LEU A 299 15.27 -21.18 5.84
C LEU A 299 13.98 -20.41 6.09
N ARG A 300 12.81 -21.00 5.76
CA ARG A 300 11.49 -20.39 6.04
C ARG A 300 11.29 -20.14 7.53
N ALA A 301 11.61 -21.10 8.39
CA ALA A 301 11.55 -20.93 9.84
C ALA A 301 12.43 -19.75 10.33
N LYS A 302 13.63 -19.58 9.75
CA LYS A 302 14.46 -18.41 10.05
C LYS A 302 13.85 -17.11 9.57
N LEU A 303 13.28 -17.06 8.37
CA LEU A 303 12.58 -15.87 7.88
C LEU A 303 11.36 -15.51 8.76
N ASP A 304 10.67 -16.50 9.34
CA ASP A 304 9.59 -16.26 10.29
C ASP A 304 10.06 -15.59 11.58
N GLU A 305 11.29 -15.86 12.04
CA GLU A 305 11.90 -15.11 13.15
C GLU A 305 12.10 -13.62 12.80
N TYR A 306 12.52 -13.31 11.55
CA TYR A 306 12.61 -11.92 11.08
C TYR A 306 11.23 -11.26 10.99
N ARG A 307 10.22 -11.99 10.53
CA ARG A 307 8.82 -11.53 10.50
C ARG A 307 8.32 -11.20 11.88
N HIS A 308 8.53 -12.09 12.85
CA HIS A 308 8.17 -11.87 14.24
C HIS A 308 8.88 -10.64 14.81
N TYR A 309 10.19 -10.50 14.59
CA TYR A 309 10.96 -9.34 15.03
C TYR A 309 10.36 -8.02 14.49
N VAL A 310 10.10 -7.91 13.19
CA VAL A 310 9.55 -6.67 12.62
C VAL A 310 8.11 -6.42 13.06
N ARG A 311 7.29 -7.46 13.25
CA ARG A 311 5.91 -7.32 13.75
C ARG A 311 5.89 -6.76 15.16
N GLU A 312 6.83 -7.17 15.99
CA GLU A 312 6.90 -6.74 17.40
C GLU A 312 7.62 -5.43 17.61
N THR A 313 8.65 -5.12 16.81
CA THR A 313 9.47 -3.92 16.95
C THR A 313 9.11 -2.80 15.98
N GLY A 314 8.56 -3.13 14.81
CA GLY A 314 8.39 -2.22 13.68
C GLY A 314 9.67 -1.88 12.91
N ASP A 315 10.82 -2.36 13.37
CA ASP A 315 12.11 -2.18 12.71
C ASP A 315 12.27 -3.19 11.57
N SER A 316 12.06 -2.71 10.35
CA SER A 316 12.11 -3.53 9.14
C SER A 316 13.51 -3.67 8.54
N TYR A 317 14.54 -3.06 9.12
CA TYR A 317 15.88 -3.02 8.52
C TYR A 317 16.44 -4.42 8.23
N PHE A 318 16.40 -5.30 9.24
CA PHE A 318 16.94 -6.65 9.13
C PHE A 318 16.13 -7.53 8.18
N LEU A 319 14.79 -7.41 8.20
CA LEU A 319 13.91 -8.14 7.29
C LEU A 319 14.18 -7.74 5.85
N VAL A 320 14.07 -6.44 5.53
CA VAL A 320 14.20 -5.92 4.17
C VAL A 320 15.54 -6.30 3.56
N ARG A 321 16.63 -6.14 4.33
CA ARG A 321 17.99 -6.49 3.86
C ARG A 321 18.17 -7.99 3.62
N THR A 322 17.58 -8.83 4.47
CA THR A 322 17.67 -10.29 4.35
C THR A 322 16.84 -10.79 3.17
N PHE A 323 15.61 -10.31 3.05
CA PHE A 323 14.66 -10.73 2.03
C PHE A 323 15.12 -10.30 0.63
N THR A 324 15.64 -9.08 0.49
CA THR A 324 16.21 -8.61 -0.78
C THR A 324 17.41 -9.44 -1.22
N ARG A 325 18.37 -9.71 -0.31
CA ARG A 325 19.55 -10.54 -0.59
C ARG A 325 19.19 -11.98 -0.95
N LEU A 326 18.25 -12.58 -0.21
CA LEU A 326 17.79 -13.93 -0.48
C LEU A 326 17.04 -14.00 -1.82
N GLY A 327 16.14 -13.04 -2.09
CA GLY A 327 15.45 -12.96 -3.37
C GLY A 327 16.41 -12.80 -4.55
N GLU A 328 17.46 -11.99 -4.42
CA GLU A 328 18.52 -11.91 -5.43
C GLU A 328 19.22 -13.25 -5.65
N TYR A 329 19.52 -13.99 -4.58
CA TYR A 329 20.11 -15.33 -4.69
C TYR A 329 19.16 -16.31 -5.42
N LEU A 330 17.87 -16.25 -5.14
CA LEU A 330 16.86 -17.10 -5.79
C LEU A 330 16.64 -16.75 -7.27
N LEU A 331 16.82 -15.47 -7.64
CA LEU A 331 16.77 -15.05 -9.05
C LEU A 331 18.07 -15.29 -9.82
N ASN A 332 19.18 -15.51 -9.13
CA ASN A 332 20.43 -15.90 -9.79
C ASN A 332 20.25 -17.28 -10.41
N GLN A 333 20.83 -17.45 -11.59
CA GLN A 333 20.73 -18.68 -12.36
C GLN A 333 21.37 -19.84 -11.59
N THR A 334 20.78 -21.03 -11.71
CA THR A 334 21.50 -22.24 -11.32
C THR A 334 22.63 -22.51 -12.33
N PRO A 335 23.78 -23.03 -11.90
CA PRO A 335 24.89 -23.36 -12.80
C PRO A 335 24.54 -24.40 -13.88
N ARG A 336 23.41 -25.11 -13.74
CA ARG A 336 23.06 -26.27 -14.57
C ARG A 336 21.96 -26.00 -15.60
N THR A 337 20.98 -25.14 -15.31
CA THR A 337 19.79 -24.98 -16.17
C THR A 337 19.65 -23.57 -16.76
N ASN A 338 20.51 -22.62 -16.36
CA ASN A 338 20.43 -21.21 -16.78
C ASN A 338 19.09 -20.53 -16.45
N THR A 339 18.25 -21.17 -15.64
CA THR A 339 16.97 -20.66 -15.14
C THR A 339 17.12 -20.12 -13.71
N PRO A 340 16.29 -19.15 -13.29
CA PRO A 340 16.17 -18.77 -11.88
C PRO A 340 15.90 -20.00 -11.01
N ARG A 341 16.38 -19.98 -9.76
CA ARG A 341 16.14 -21.07 -8.79
C ARG A 341 14.67 -21.16 -8.42
N ASP A 342 14.12 -20.02 -7.99
CA ASP A 342 12.74 -19.91 -7.52
C ASP A 342 12.25 -18.46 -7.66
N PRO A 343 11.69 -18.09 -8.83
CA PRO A 343 11.23 -16.73 -9.08
C PRO A 343 9.93 -16.40 -8.35
N GLU A 344 9.10 -17.39 -8.00
CA GLU A 344 7.88 -17.20 -7.20
C GLU A 344 8.24 -16.81 -5.77
N TRP A 345 9.13 -17.55 -5.14
CA TRP A 345 9.55 -17.22 -3.78
C TRP A 345 10.32 -15.89 -3.72
N ALA A 346 11.12 -15.59 -4.74
CA ALA A 346 11.77 -14.28 -4.84
C ALA A 346 10.75 -13.13 -4.96
N LEU A 347 9.63 -13.37 -5.66
CA LEU A 347 8.54 -12.40 -5.77
C LEU A 347 7.91 -12.13 -4.40
N ASP A 348 7.57 -13.19 -3.66
CA ASP A 348 6.97 -13.07 -2.32
C ASP A 348 7.86 -12.27 -1.36
N LEU A 349 9.16 -12.59 -1.32
CA LEU A 349 10.13 -11.88 -0.48
C LEU A 349 10.27 -10.42 -0.88
N GLY A 350 10.30 -10.13 -2.18
CA GLY A 350 10.37 -8.76 -2.70
C GLY A 350 9.13 -7.94 -2.36
N GLN A 351 7.94 -8.54 -2.49
CA GLN A 351 6.67 -7.88 -2.16
C GLN A 351 6.59 -7.58 -0.66
N GLU A 352 6.94 -8.54 0.20
CA GLU A 352 6.94 -8.33 1.64
C GLU A 352 7.96 -7.26 2.07
N ALA A 353 9.16 -7.26 1.49
CA ALA A 353 10.15 -6.23 1.76
C ALA A 353 9.68 -4.83 1.32
N ALA A 354 9.03 -4.74 0.15
CA ALA A 354 8.48 -3.49 -0.38
C ALA A 354 7.28 -2.98 0.43
N LEU A 355 6.46 -3.88 1.00
CA LEU A 355 5.39 -3.53 1.94
C LEU A 355 5.98 -2.89 3.19
N TRP A 356 6.99 -3.51 3.80
CA TRP A 356 7.59 -2.95 4.99
C TRP A 356 8.30 -1.62 4.68
N GLU A 357 9.20 -1.55 3.71
CA GLU A 357 9.90 -0.31 3.39
C GLU A 357 9.62 0.15 1.95
N PRO A 358 8.49 0.84 1.70
CA PRO A 358 8.11 1.27 0.35
C PRO A 358 9.08 2.29 -0.26
N GLY A 359 9.91 2.93 0.58
CA GLY A 359 10.97 3.83 0.15
C GLY A 359 12.25 3.14 -0.31
N ASP A 360 12.37 1.81 -0.18
CA ASP A 360 13.56 1.04 -0.52
C ASP A 360 13.60 0.65 -2.01
N PRO A 361 14.47 1.26 -2.84
CA PRO A 361 14.51 0.95 -4.27
C PRO A 361 14.91 -0.51 -4.61
N PRO A 362 15.85 -1.17 -3.89
CA PRO A 362 16.17 -2.58 -4.08
C PRO A 362 14.97 -3.52 -3.99
N SER A 363 14.08 -3.34 -3.00
CA SER A 363 12.89 -4.19 -2.84
C SER A 363 11.98 -4.16 -4.07
N TRP A 364 11.70 -2.97 -4.60
CA TRP A 364 10.90 -2.84 -5.83
C TRP A 364 11.61 -3.37 -7.08
N ALA A 365 12.94 -3.22 -7.15
CA ALA A 365 13.72 -3.79 -8.24
C ALA A 365 13.69 -5.32 -8.23
N LEU A 366 13.70 -5.94 -7.04
CA LEU A 366 13.56 -7.37 -6.87
C LEU A 366 12.19 -7.86 -7.38
N VAL A 367 11.09 -7.23 -6.97
CA VAL A 367 9.73 -7.54 -7.45
C VAL A 367 9.65 -7.53 -8.98
N ALA A 368 10.13 -6.45 -9.60
CA ALA A 368 10.09 -6.31 -11.06
C ALA A 368 10.94 -7.38 -11.78
N ARG A 369 12.08 -7.79 -11.19
CA ARG A 369 12.92 -8.86 -11.75
C ARG A 369 12.30 -10.24 -11.56
N ALA A 370 11.60 -10.48 -10.44
CA ALA A 370 10.91 -11.73 -10.18
C ALA A 370 9.73 -11.92 -11.13
N LEU A 371 8.89 -10.89 -11.32
CA LEU A 371 7.81 -10.91 -12.31
C LEU A 371 8.31 -11.15 -13.73
N ASN A 372 9.45 -10.56 -14.09
CA ASN A 372 10.12 -10.83 -15.36
C ASN A 372 10.55 -12.31 -15.46
N GLY A 373 11.14 -12.87 -14.39
CA GLY A 373 11.50 -14.29 -14.32
C GLY A 373 10.30 -15.24 -14.46
N LEU A 374 9.09 -14.79 -14.13
CA LEU A 374 7.83 -15.52 -14.29
C LEU A 374 7.15 -15.29 -15.65
N GLY A 375 7.66 -14.37 -16.48
CA GLY A 375 7.06 -14.01 -17.76
C GLY A 375 5.84 -13.06 -17.67
N ASP A 376 5.56 -12.47 -16.50
CA ASP A 376 4.46 -11.52 -16.28
C ASP A 376 4.92 -10.08 -16.54
N TRP A 377 5.11 -9.77 -17.83
CA TRP A 377 5.67 -8.50 -18.29
C TRP A 377 4.77 -7.29 -18.03
N THR A 378 3.45 -7.48 -18.11
CA THR A 378 2.44 -6.43 -17.90
C THR A 378 2.44 -5.95 -16.45
N ARG A 379 2.48 -6.87 -15.46
CA ARG A 379 2.62 -6.46 -14.05
C ARG A 379 4.00 -5.89 -13.76
N ALA A 380 5.06 -6.43 -14.37
CA ALA A 380 6.42 -5.91 -14.18
C ALA A 380 6.55 -4.43 -14.59
N ASP A 381 5.88 -3.99 -15.67
CA ASP A 381 5.90 -2.60 -16.12
C ASP A 381 5.14 -1.64 -15.17
N ALA A 382 4.01 -2.09 -14.60
CA ALA A 382 3.28 -1.34 -13.58
C ALA A 382 4.13 -1.06 -12.32
N PHE A 383 4.96 -2.01 -11.90
CA PHE A 383 5.89 -1.78 -10.77
C PHE A 383 7.08 -0.88 -11.14
N ARG A 384 7.59 -0.94 -12.37
CA ARG A 384 8.65 -0.02 -12.86
C ARG A 384 8.17 1.42 -12.98
N THR A 385 6.93 1.63 -13.39
CA THR A 385 6.30 2.96 -13.44
C THR A 385 6.00 3.49 -12.03
N THR A 386 5.59 2.64 -11.10
CA THR A 386 5.45 2.99 -9.67
C THR A 386 6.79 3.41 -9.05
N ARG A 387 7.90 2.72 -9.36
CA ARG A 387 9.27 3.16 -9.00
C ARG A 387 9.57 4.57 -9.51
N SER A 388 9.17 4.88 -10.74
CA SER A 388 9.35 6.22 -11.32
C SER A 388 8.48 7.27 -10.63
N ALA A 389 7.25 6.94 -10.22
CA ALA A 389 6.39 7.87 -9.48
C ALA A 389 6.92 8.15 -8.07
N THR A 390 7.38 7.12 -7.34
CA THR A 390 7.96 7.26 -5.99
C THR A 390 9.29 8.03 -6.03
N ILE A 391 10.17 7.75 -7.00
CA ILE A 391 11.42 8.49 -7.19
C ILE A 391 11.15 9.92 -7.69
N ASN A 392 10.25 10.14 -8.64
CA ASN A 392 9.93 11.48 -9.15
C ASN A 392 9.26 12.35 -8.08
N SER A 393 8.51 11.76 -7.15
CA SER A 393 8.00 12.48 -5.97
C SER A 393 9.11 12.88 -4.98
N ALA A 394 10.28 12.27 -4.99
CA ALA A 394 11.44 12.71 -4.19
C ALA A 394 12.31 13.72 -4.95
N THR A 395 12.45 13.55 -6.26
CA THR A 395 13.30 14.39 -7.12
C THR A 395 12.62 15.72 -7.48
N ARG A 396 11.30 15.74 -7.67
CA ARG A 396 10.53 16.97 -7.96
C ARG A 396 10.65 18.00 -6.83
N TRP A 397 10.73 17.56 -5.57
CA TRP A 397 10.94 18.46 -4.43
C TRP A 397 12.39 18.90 -4.27
N ARG A 398 13.38 18.08 -4.68
CA ARG A 398 14.79 18.53 -4.75
C ARG A 398 14.99 19.60 -5.83
N CYS A 399 14.34 19.47 -6.99
CA CYS A 399 14.41 20.49 -8.04
C CYS A 399 13.68 21.79 -7.67
N VAL A 400 12.49 21.71 -7.04
CA VAL A 400 11.75 22.89 -6.56
C VAL A 400 12.47 23.58 -5.40
N GLY A 401 13.08 22.82 -4.48
CA GLY A 401 13.91 23.34 -3.38
C GLY A 401 15.21 23.99 -3.86
N TRP A 402 15.84 23.47 -4.92
CA TRP A 402 16.99 24.11 -5.56
C TRP A 402 16.62 25.40 -6.29
N TRP A 403 15.46 25.45 -6.95
CA TRP A 403 15.00 26.63 -7.66
C TRP A 403 14.60 27.78 -6.73
N THR A 404 14.02 27.48 -5.57
CA THR A 404 13.73 28.48 -4.52
C THR A 404 15.00 28.98 -3.82
N LYS A 405 16.05 28.16 -3.71
CA LYS A 405 17.36 28.59 -3.19
C LYS A 405 18.13 29.46 -4.19
N ALA A 406 18.05 29.13 -5.49
CA ALA A 406 18.67 29.91 -6.56
C ALA A 406 18.00 31.29 -6.75
N LYS A 407 16.68 31.41 -6.55
CA LYS A 407 15.97 32.71 -6.55
C LYS A 407 16.30 33.61 -5.35
N ARG A 408 16.79 33.05 -4.23
CA ARG A 408 17.23 33.83 -3.06
C ARG A 408 18.71 34.26 -3.14
N SER A 409 19.48 33.74 -4.09
CA SER A 409 20.91 34.05 -4.23
C SER A 409 21.26 34.98 -5.40
N THR A 410 20.29 35.53 -6.13
CA THR A 410 20.54 36.54 -7.16
C THR A 410 20.70 37.93 -6.53
N ALA A 411 21.84 38.14 -5.87
CA ALA A 411 22.37 39.45 -5.52
C ALA A 411 23.90 39.42 -5.63
N ARG A 412 24.40 39.34 -6.87
CA ARG A 412 25.66 39.90 -7.44
C ARG A 412 26.15 39.06 -8.62
N PRO A 413 26.59 39.68 -9.73
CA PRO A 413 27.20 38.96 -10.83
C PRO A 413 28.72 38.86 -10.60
N SER A 414 29.26 37.65 -10.49
CA SER A 414 30.66 37.41 -10.80
C SER A 414 30.79 36.10 -11.57
N ALA A 415 31.41 36.20 -12.75
CA ALA A 415 31.64 35.13 -13.69
C ALA A 415 32.51 34.03 -13.08
N ALA A 416 31.91 32.87 -12.80
CA ALA A 416 32.57 31.57 -12.74
C ALA A 416 31.50 30.48 -12.84
N PHE A 417 31.48 29.74 -13.96
CA PHE A 417 30.63 28.56 -14.11
C PHE A 417 31.24 27.39 -13.30
N PRO A 418 30.51 26.76 -12.35
CA PRO A 418 30.93 25.48 -11.83
C PRO A 418 30.45 24.36 -12.77
N THR A 419 31.39 23.58 -13.28
CA THR A 419 31.11 22.34 -14.01
C THR A 419 30.56 21.29 -13.03
N ILE A 420 29.28 20.93 -13.13
CA ILE A 420 28.71 19.82 -12.37
C ILE A 420 28.91 18.53 -13.17
N ARG A 421 29.79 17.63 -12.71
CA ARG A 421 29.85 16.25 -13.16
C ARG A 421 28.81 15.43 -12.39
N CYS A 422 27.69 15.12 -13.04
CA CYS A 422 26.84 13.98 -12.68
C CYS A 422 27.15 12.83 -13.63
N ALA A 423 27.13 11.60 -13.11
CA ALA A 423 27.57 10.38 -13.78
C ALA A 423 27.01 10.22 -15.21
N GLY A 424 27.91 10.13 -16.19
CA GLY A 424 27.75 9.21 -17.33
C GLY A 424 26.96 9.64 -18.57
N MET A 425 26.60 10.92 -18.78
CA MET A 425 26.04 11.36 -20.07
C MET A 425 26.56 12.74 -20.49
N THR A 426 27.40 12.78 -21.53
CA THR A 426 27.79 14.02 -22.23
C THR A 426 26.81 14.31 -23.37
N TRP A 427 26.07 15.41 -23.27
CA TRP A 427 25.33 15.98 -24.39
C TRP A 427 26.11 17.19 -24.94
N ARG A 428 26.43 17.18 -26.24
CA ARG A 428 26.84 18.40 -26.97
C ARG A 428 25.59 19.04 -27.55
N THR A 429 25.29 20.27 -27.16
CA THR A 429 24.27 21.09 -27.82
C THR A 429 24.89 21.77 -29.05
N PRO A 430 24.27 21.69 -30.25
CA PRO A 430 24.59 22.61 -31.34
C PRO A 430 24.04 24.00 -31.01
N CYS A 431 24.81 25.01 -31.34
CA CYS A 431 24.53 26.42 -31.08
C CYS A 431 23.30 26.92 -31.86
N GLY A 432 22.49 27.75 -31.20
CA GLY A 432 21.60 28.72 -31.85
C GLY A 432 20.10 28.45 -31.73
N TRP A 433 19.48 28.85 -30.61
CA TRP A 433 18.05 29.16 -30.52
C TRP A 433 17.85 30.44 -29.68
N PRO A 434 16.89 31.33 -30.01
CA PRO A 434 16.77 32.65 -29.40
C PRO A 434 16.04 32.61 -28.05
N ASP A 435 16.30 33.64 -27.25
CA ASP A 435 15.70 33.93 -25.94
C ASP A 435 14.16 34.01 -25.99
N ASP A 436 13.47 32.90 -25.76
CA ASP A 436 12.08 32.92 -25.30
C ASP A 436 11.64 31.61 -24.60
N ALA A 437 12.37 31.24 -23.53
CA ALA A 437 12.11 30.05 -22.73
C ALA A 437 10.81 30.11 -21.89
N SER A 438 10.14 31.26 -21.85
CA SER A 438 8.96 31.50 -20.99
C SER A 438 7.65 30.98 -21.61
N ARG A 439 7.57 30.86 -22.94
CA ARG A 439 6.34 30.42 -23.64
C ARG A 439 6.29 28.92 -23.91
N LEU A 440 7.43 28.23 -24.00
CA LEU A 440 7.47 26.78 -24.19
C LEU A 440 6.96 26.00 -22.96
N TRP A 441 7.18 26.54 -21.75
CA TRP A 441 6.70 25.90 -20.50
C TRP A 441 5.22 26.12 -20.21
N GLN A 442 4.60 27.16 -20.78
CA GLN A 442 3.14 27.35 -20.70
C GLN A 442 2.39 26.43 -21.67
N PHE A 443 3.01 26.03 -22.79
CA PHE A 443 2.40 25.09 -23.74
C PHE A 443 2.49 23.62 -23.28
N ILE A 444 3.47 23.30 -22.43
CA ILE A 444 3.68 21.94 -21.88
C ILE A 444 2.85 21.72 -20.58
N GLY A 445 2.14 22.74 -20.11
CA GLY A 445 1.39 22.72 -18.84
C GLY A 445 -0.01 22.08 -18.86
N ARG A 446 -0.54 21.65 -20.01
CA ARG A 446 -1.85 20.97 -20.08
C ARG A 446 -1.84 19.85 -21.14
N HIS A 447 -1.90 18.61 -20.66
CA HIS A 447 -2.06 17.35 -21.39
C HIS A 447 -0.91 16.87 -22.32
N ARG A 448 -0.64 15.56 -22.19
CA ARG A 448 0.16 14.66 -23.07
C ARG A 448 1.69 14.78 -23.04
N PHE A 449 2.28 14.15 -22.02
CA PHE A 449 3.69 13.71 -22.09
C PHE A 449 3.89 12.31 -22.71
N TYR A 450 2.82 11.63 -23.12
CA TYR A 450 2.87 10.23 -23.57
C TYR A 450 2.96 10.02 -25.10
N LEU A 451 2.85 11.07 -25.93
CA LEU A 451 2.74 10.91 -27.39
C LEU A 451 4.00 11.27 -28.20
N ILE A 452 5.05 11.82 -27.57
CA ILE A 452 6.27 12.20 -28.29
C ILE A 452 7.36 11.11 -28.25
N MET A 453 7.34 10.19 -27.27
CA MET A 453 8.28 9.06 -27.24
C MET A 453 7.92 7.91 -28.19
N ILE A 454 6.65 7.75 -28.58
CA ILE A 454 6.21 6.65 -29.47
C ILE A 454 6.53 6.93 -30.96
N ARG A 455 6.84 8.19 -31.33
CA ARG A 455 7.15 8.55 -32.73
C ARG A 455 8.65 8.56 -33.09
N TYR A 456 9.55 8.45 -32.11
CA TYR A 456 11.00 8.52 -32.33
C TYR A 456 11.74 7.18 -32.26
N LEU A 457 11.05 6.07 -31.98
CA LEU A 457 11.61 4.72 -31.96
C LEU A 457 11.36 3.91 -33.25
N ARG A 458 10.98 4.57 -34.36
CA ARG A 458 10.77 3.91 -35.67
C ARG A 458 11.59 4.47 -36.83
N VAL A 459 12.58 5.33 -36.56
CA VAL A 459 13.63 5.70 -37.53
C VAL A 459 14.93 5.93 -36.75
N VAL A 460 15.67 4.86 -36.48
CA VAL A 460 17.13 4.64 -36.70
C VAL A 460 17.34 3.13 -36.63
#